data_AF-A0A1G7I7C6-F1
#
_entry.id   AF-A0A1G7I7C6-F1
#
_cell.length_a   1.000
_cell.length_b   1.000
_cell.length_c   1.000
_cell.angle_alpha   90.00
_cell.angle_beta   90.00
_cell.angle_gamma   90.00
#
_symmetry.space_group_name_H-M   'P 1'
#
loop_
_entity.id
_entity.type
_entity.pdbx_description
1 polymer ?
#
loop_
_entity_poly.entity_id
_entity_poly.type
_entity_poly.pdbx_seq_one_letter_code
_entity_poly.pdbx_strand_id
1 'polypeptide(L)'
;MLIDWFTVGAQALNFLILVWLLKRFLYKPIMTAIDTREARIRKERADADAIKADAETARDTFQKMSADFEQARAGLLQQATDDATAERQRLMAEAHSAADALAAQRAKALQTEAQALATSITDRARDEVFAVARKTLNDLADVRLEDRICDTFVHRIQASGDQPDSALSTAIRGTSEPIPVRSAFDLSPEQHAAIRSALHDTFSTDAELTFETAPRLIAGIELTAGGQKLAWSISDYLSSLKASVGETFSARDASQAGPTADADRTQEKVSA
;
A
#
# COMPACT_ATOMS: atom_id res chain seq x y z
N MET A 1 -116.46 -72.96 60.41
CA MET A 1 -115.15 -72.28 60.28
C MET A 1 -115.44 -70.81 59.99
N LEU A 2 -115.53 -69.99 61.04
CA LEU A 2 -115.71 -68.55 60.87
C LEU A 2 -114.32 -67.97 60.65
N ILE A 3 -114.06 -67.50 59.44
CA ILE A 3 -112.91 -66.64 59.25
C ILE A 3 -113.32 -65.29 59.84
N ASP A 4 -112.72 -64.92 60.98
CA ASP A 4 -112.85 -63.58 61.53
C ASP A 4 -112.25 -62.57 60.55
N TRP A 5 -113.10 -62.03 59.67
CA TRP A 5 -112.75 -60.97 58.72
C TRP A 5 -112.14 -59.75 59.41
N PHE A 6 -112.46 -59.53 60.69
CA PHE A 6 -111.82 -58.53 61.53
C PHE A 6 -110.34 -58.87 61.83
N THR A 7 -110.03 -60.14 62.16
CA THR A 7 -108.66 -60.60 62.40
C THR A 7 -107.84 -60.62 61.12
N VAL A 8 -108.44 -60.98 59.98
CA VAL A 8 -107.80 -60.88 58.65
C VAL A 8 -107.54 -59.41 58.27
N GLY A 9 -108.48 -58.51 58.53
CA GLY A 9 -108.29 -57.07 58.33
C GLY A 9 -107.20 -56.46 59.22
N ALA A 10 -107.16 -56.86 60.50
CA ALA A 10 -106.12 -56.42 61.44
C ALA A 10 -104.73 -57.00 61.10
N GLN A 11 -104.64 -58.25 60.66
CA GLN A 11 -103.39 -58.84 60.16
C GLN A 11 -102.92 -58.20 58.85
N ALA A 12 -103.84 -57.91 57.93
CA ALA A 12 -103.53 -57.17 56.71
C ALA A 12 -103.02 -55.76 57.02
N LEU A 13 -103.63 -55.07 57.98
CA LEU A 13 -103.17 -53.75 58.45
C LEU A 13 -101.78 -53.84 59.09
N ASN A 14 -101.52 -54.83 59.95
CA ASN A 14 -100.20 -55.06 60.55
C ASN A 14 -99.13 -55.37 59.48
N PHE A 15 -99.45 -56.21 58.50
CA PHE A 15 -98.58 -56.49 57.37
C PHE A 15 -98.32 -55.22 56.53
N LEU A 16 -99.33 -54.40 56.27
CA LEU A 16 -99.15 -53.12 55.57
C LEU A 16 -98.25 -52.16 56.34
N ILE A 17 -98.43 -52.06 57.67
CA ILE A 17 -97.59 -51.23 58.54
C ILE A 17 -96.14 -51.74 58.48
N LEU A 18 -95.93 -53.06 58.54
CA LEU A 18 -94.61 -53.68 58.46
C LEU A 18 -93.95 -53.45 57.10
N VAL A 19 -94.67 -53.64 56.00
CA VAL A 19 -94.19 -53.39 54.63
C VAL A 19 -93.86 -51.91 54.44
N TRP A 20 -94.68 -51.01 54.99
CA TRP A 20 -94.42 -49.58 54.96
C TRP A 20 -93.16 -49.21 55.75
N LEU A 21 -92.98 -49.78 56.95
CA LEU A 21 -91.76 -49.61 57.76
C LEU A 21 -90.52 -50.18 57.05
N LEU A 22 -90.59 -51.38 56.48
CA LEU A 22 -89.49 -51.97 55.72
C LEU A 22 -89.13 -51.15 54.48
N LYS A 23 -90.13 -50.66 53.75
CA LYS A 23 -89.95 -49.79 52.59
C LYS A 23 -89.26 -48.48 52.99
N ARG A 24 -89.68 -47.86 54.09
CA ARG A 24 -89.18 -46.55 54.57
C ARG A 24 -87.80 -46.66 55.22
N PHE A 25 -87.59 -47.68 56.06
CA PHE A 25 -86.45 -47.79 56.97
C PHE A 25 -85.32 -48.69 56.45
N LEU A 26 -85.61 -49.66 55.57
CA LEU A 26 -84.61 -50.62 55.09
C LEU A 26 -84.37 -50.50 53.59
N TYR A 27 -85.42 -50.58 52.76
CA TYR A 27 -85.27 -50.62 51.31
C TYR A 27 -84.78 -49.29 50.72
N LYS A 28 -85.37 -48.17 51.15
CA LYS A 28 -84.97 -46.83 50.69
C LYS A 28 -83.50 -46.51 51.02
N PRO A 29 -83.03 -46.60 52.28
CA PRO A 29 -81.64 -46.29 52.61
C PRO A 29 -80.62 -47.28 51.99
N ILE A 30 -80.95 -48.57 51.88
CA ILE A 30 -80.05 -49.54 51.22
C ILE A 30 -79.93 -49.24 49.73
N MET A 31 -81.03 -48.98 49.03
CA MET A 31 -80.97 -48.71 47.60
C MET A 31 -80.26 -47.37 47.31
N THR A 32 -80.51 -46.33 48.13
CA THR A 32 -79.75 -45.07 48.05
C THR A 32 -78.25 -45.27 48.31
N ALA A 33 -77.85 -46.17 49.20
CA ALA A 33 -76.44 -46.48 49.45
C ALA A 33 -75.78 -47.21 48.26
N ILE A 34 -76.51 -48.12 47.60
CA ILE A 34 -76.06 -48.82 46.38
C ILE A 34 -75.94 -47.81 45.23
N ASP A 35 -76.95 -46.98 44.99
CA ASP A 35 -76.94 -45.95 43.95
C ASP A 35 -75.78 -44.96 44.16
N THR A 36 -75.53 -44.56 45.41
CA THR A 36 -74.42 -43.67 45.77
C THR A 36 -73.06 -44.31 45.48
N ARG A 37 -72.89 -45.60 45.81
CA ARG A 37 -71.67 -46.35 45.48
C ARG A 37 -71.50 -46.51 43.97
N GLU A 38 -72.56 -46.86 43.25
CA GLU A 38 -72.51 -47.04 41.80
C GLU A 38 -72.20 -45.72 41.09
N ALA A 39 -72.82 -44.61 41.52
CA ALA A 39 -72.50 -43.27 41.04
C ALA A 39 -71.04 -42.88 41.33
N ARG A 40 -70.52 -43.21 42.52
CA ARG A 40 -69.12 -42.96 42.87
C ARG A 40 -68.15 -43.74 41.98
N ILE A 41 -68.38 -45.04 41.77
CA ILE A 41 -67.53 -45.88 40.91
C ILE A 41 -67.60 -45.40 39.46
N ARG A 42 -68.80 -45.06 38.96
CA ARG A 42 -68.95 -44.47 37.62
C ARG A 42 -68.18 -43.17 37.48
N LYS A 43 -68.25 -42.29 38.49
CA LYS A 43 -67.51 -41.04 38.51
C LYS A 43 -66.00 -41.28 38.56
N GLU A 44 -65.51 -42.14 39.45
CA GLU A 44 -64.07 -42.46 39.55
C GLU A 44 -63.53 -43.05 38.25
N ARG A 45 -64.30 -43.90 37.55
CA ARG A 45 -63.93 -44.39 36.21
C ARG A 45 -63.92 -43.29 35.15
N ALA A 46 -64.96 -42.46 35.11
CA ALA A 46 -65.04 -41.36 34.16
C ALA A 46 -63.90 -40.34 34.37
N ASP A 47 -63.57 -40.04 35.63
CA ASP A 47 -62.46 -39.15 35.99
C ASP A 47 -61.11 -39.80 35.58
N ALA A 48 -60.93 -41.12 35.78
CA ALA A 48 -59.73 -41.83 35.36
C ALA A 48 -59.57 -41.86 33.83
N ASP A 49 -60.66 -42.10 33.09
CA ASP A 49 -60.65 -42.09 31.63
C ASP A 49 -60.36 -40.68 31.08
N ALA A 50 -60.93 -39.64 31.70
CA ALA A 50 -60.64 -38.24 31.34
C ALA A 50 -59.17 -37.89 31.60
N ILE A 51 -58.63 -38.23 32.77
CA ILE A 51 -57.21 -38.00 33.09
C ILE A 51 -56.30 -38.73 32.10
N LYS A 52 -56.66 -39.94 31.68
CA LYS A 52 -55.89 -40.70 30.69
C LYS A 52 -55.93 -40.03 29.32
N ALA A 53 -57.10 -39.58 28.87
CA ALA A 53 -57.25 -38.87 27.60
C ALA A 53 -56.48 -37.53 27.59
N ASP A 54 -56.53 -36.78 28.70
CA ASP A 54 -55.76 -35.55 28.86
C ASP A 54 -54.25 -35.82 28.87
N ALA A 55 -53.80 -36.88 29.53
CA ALA A 55 -52.40 -37.29 29.54
C ALA A 55 -51.90 -37.73 28.15
N GLU A 56 -52.71 -38.46 27.38
CA GLU A 56 -52.40 -38.83 26.00
C GLU A 56 -52.31 -37.59 25.10
N THR A 57 -53.25 -36.66 25.22
CA THR A 57 -53.25 -35.39 24.46
C THR A 57 -52.04 -34.53 24.81
N ALA A 58 -51.70 -34.41 26.10
CA ALA A 58 -50.53 -33.67 26.56
C ALA A 58 -49.23 -34.30 26.05
N ARG A 59 -49.13 -35.64 26.07
CA ARG A 59 -47.98 -36.37 25.53
C ARG A 59 -47.80 -36.13 24.04
N ASP A 60 -48.87 -36.24 23.27
CA ASP A 60 -48.82 -36.07 21.81
C ASP A 60 -48.51 -34.60 21.44
N THR A 61 -49.02 -33.64 22.21
CA THR A 61 -48.67 -32.21 22.06
C THR A 61 -47.19 -31.97 22.35
N PHE A 62 -46.67 -32.54 23.45
CA PHE A 62 -45.26 -32.42 23.80
C PHE A 62 -44.34 -33.05 22.74
N GLN A 63 -44.72 -34.21 22.20
CA GLN A 63 -43.98 -34.85 21.11
C GLN A 63 -43.92 -33.99 19.85
N LYS A 64 -45.06 -33.40 19.45
CA LYS A 64 -45.11 -32.45 18.31
C LYS A 64 -44.24 -31.22 18.55
N MET A 65 -44.40 -30.56 19.71
CA MET A 65 -43.59 -29.40 20.06
C MET A 65 -42.10 -29.72 20.10
N SER A 66 -41.72 -30.90 20.60
CA SER A 66 -40.32 -31.32 20.64
C SER A 66 -39.77 -31.56 19.22
N ALA A 67 -40.58 -32.13 18.32
CA ALA A 67 -40.17 -32.33 16.94
C ALA A 67 -40.02 -31.00 16.19
N ASP A 68 -40.97 -30.09 16.35
CA ASP A 68 -40.93 -28.74 15.76
C ASP A 68 -39.73 -27.95 16.30
N PHE A 69 -39.44 -28.06 17.60
CA PHE A 69 -38.28 -27.43 18.22
C PHE A 69 -36.96 -27.98 17.67
N GLU A 70 -36.83 -29.31 17.53
CA GLU A 70 -35.62 -29.90 16.97
C GLU A 70 -35.41 -29.51 15.50
N GLN A 71 -36.49 -29.44 14.71
CA GLN A 71 -36.43 -28.98 13.33
C GLN A 71 -36.02 -27.50 13.25
N ALA A 72 -36.62 -26.63 14.07
CA ALA A 72 -36.25 -25.22 14.12
C ALA A 72 -34.80 -25.03 14.57
N ARG A 73 -34.36 -25.79 15.58
CA ARG A 73 -32.98 -25.81 16.06
C ARG A 73 -32.00 -26.25 14.98
N ALA A 74 -32.31 -27.33 14.26
CA ALA A 74 -31.49 -27.81 13.15
C ALA A 74 -31.40 -26.75 12.03
N GLY A 75 -32.50 -26.10 11.70
CA GLY A 75 -32.54 -25.00 10.72
C GLY A 75 -31.67 -23.82 11.13
N LEU A 76 -31.77 -23.37 12.38
CA LEU A 76 -30.95 -22.27 12.91
C LEU A 76 -29.45 -22.63 12.94
N LEU A 77 -29.11 -23.86 13.33
CA LEU A 77 -27.72 -24.34 13.33
C LEU A 77 -27.15 -24.42 11.92
N GLN A 78 -27.94 -24.89 10.95
CA GLN A 78 -27.53 -24.95 9.56
C GLN A 78 -27.28 -23.53 9.01
N GLN A 79 -28.23 -22.61 9.24
CA GLN A 79 -28.08 -21.22 8.82
C GLN A 79 -26.85 -20.56 9.45
N ALA A 80 -26.63 -20.75 10.76
CA ALA A 80 -25.43 -20.22 11.42
C ALA A 80 -24.13 -20.82 10.86
N THR A 81 -24.15 -22.09 10.45
CA THR A 81 -22.99 -22.76 9.83
C THR A 81 -22.72 -22.23 8.43
N ASP A 82 -23.77 -21.99 7.65
CA ASP A 82 -23.69 -21.45 6.30
C ASP A 82 -23.19 -20.00 6.34
N ASP A 83 -23.74 -19.17 7.24
CA ASP A 83 -23.30 -17.79 7.45
C ASP A 83 -21.84 -17.72 7.91
N ALA A 84 -21.45 -18.58 8.86
CA ALA A 84 -20.06 -18.67 9.31
C ALA A 84 -19.11 -19.12 8.19
N THR A 85 -19.56 -20.03 7.32
CA THR A 85 -18.77 -20.50 6.18
C THR A 85 -18.62 -19.41 5.12
N ALA A 86 -19.69 -18.68 4.82
CA ALA A 86 -19.68 -17.56 3.89
C ALA A 86 -18.77 -16.44 4.39
N GLU A 87 -18.87 -16.07 5.68
CA GLU A 87 -18.02 -15.05 6.27
C GLU A 87 -16.55 -15.48 6.32
N ARG A 88 -16.28 -16.76 6.63
CA ARG A 88 -14.92 -17.31 6.55
C ARG A 88 -14.35 -17.20 5.15
N GLN A 89 -15.12 -17.53 4.12
CA GLN A 89 -14.68 -17.40 2.72
C GLN A 89 -14.43 -15.93 2.35
N ARG A 90 -15.31 -15.01 2.76
CA ARG A 90 -15.16 -13.57 2.55
C ARG A 90 -13.87 -13.05 3.18
N LEU A 91 -13.63 -13.36 4.45
CA LEU A 91 -12.42 -12.94 5.18
C LEU A 91 -11.16 -13.55 4.58
N MET A 92 -11.20 -14.81 4.12
CA MET A 92 -10.06 -15.44 3.45
C MET A 92 -9.75 -14.78 2.11
N ALA A 93 -10.77 -14.46 1.32
CA ALA A 93 -10.59 -13.74 0.05
C ALA A 93 -10.03 -12.32 0.26
N GLU A 94 -10.55 -11.61 1.27
CA GLU A 94 -10.06 -10.29 1.67
C GLU A 94 -8.60 -10.35 2.14
N ALA A 95 -8.23 -11.34 2.96
CA ALA A 95 -6.87 -11.56 3.41
C ALA A 95 -5.91 -11.88 2.24
N HIS A 96 -6.36 -12.69 1.26
CA HIS A 96 -5.56 -12.99 0.07
C HIS A 96 -5.32 -11.74 -0.77
N SER A 97 -6.38 -10.98 -1.05
CA SER A 97 -6.29 -9.72 -1.80
C SER A 97 -5.36 -8.71 -1.12
N ALA A 98 -5.46 -8.58 0.21
CA ALA A 98 -4.57 -7.72 0.99
C ALA A 98 -3.11 -8.19 0.95
N ALA A 99 -2.88 -9.51 1.01
CA ALA A 99 -1.54 -10.09 0.89
C ALA A 99 -0.93 -9.85 -0.50
N ASP A 100 -1.71 -10.03 -1.56
CA ASP A 100 -1.29 -9.80 -2.95
C ASP A 100 -0.98 -8.32 -3.19
N ALA A 101 -1.83 -7.41 -2.68
CA ALA A 101 -1.60 -5.97 -2.76
C ALA A 101 -0.31 -5.57 -2.02
N LEU A 102 -0.07 -6.12 -0.83
CA LEU A 102 1.15 -5.87 -0.06
C LEU A 102 2.39 -6.44 -0.77
N ALA A 103 2.28 -7.62 -1.38
CA ALA A 103 3.37 -8.23 -2.15
C ALA A 103 3.73 -7.37 -3.37
N ALA A 104 2.72 -6.90 -4.12
CA ALA A 104 2.92 -6.01 -5.26
C ALA A 104 3.55 -4.66 -4.82
N GLN A 105 3.09 -4.08 -3.72
CA GLN A 105 3.66 -2.86 -3.16
C GLN A 105 5.13 -3.04 -2.76
N ARG A 106 5.45 -4.15 -2.09
CA ARG A 106 6.83 -4.48 -1.70
C ARG A 106 7.73 -4.69 -2.92
N ALA A 107 7.26 -5.40 -3.94
CA ALA A 107 8.02 -5.62 -5.17
C ALA A 107 8.33 -4.28 -5.86
N LYS A 108 7.35 -3.38 -5.96
CA LYS A 108 7.54 -2.04 -6.50
C LYS A 108 8.52 -1.22 -5.66
N ALA A 109 8.41 -1.26 -4.33
CA ALA A 109 9.32 -0.55 -3.43
C ALA A 109 10.77 -1.03 -3.59
N LEU A 110 10.99 -2.35 -3.64
CA LEU A 110 12.30 -2.95 -3.87
C LEU A 110 12.88 -2.58 -5.24
N GLN A 111 12.06 -2.52 -6.28
CA GLN A 111 12.50 -2.09 -7.60
C GLN A 111 12.96 -0.62 -7.58
N THR A 112 12.18 0.27 -6.97
CA THR A 112 12.54 1.68 -6.82
C THR A 112 13.82 1.85 -6.00
N GLU A 113 13.96 1.11 -4.90
CA GLU A 113 15.16 1.15 -4.05
C GLU A 113 16.40 0.64 -4.80
N ALA A 114 16.27 -0.46 -5.55
CA ALA A 114 17.35 -0.99 -6.37
C ALA A 114 17.78 0.00 -7.47
N GLN A 115 16.83 0.67 -8.11
CA GLN A 115 17.12 1.71 -9.10
C GLN A 115 17.82 2.92 -8.46
N ALA A 116 17.31 3.41 -7.33
CA ALA A 116 17.93 4.51 -6.60
C ALA A 116 19.36 4.17 -6.15
N LEU A 117 19.58 2.93 -5.66
CA LEU A 117 20.90 2.45 -5.29
C LEU A 117 21.84 2.39 -6.51
N ALA A 118 21.37 1.85 -7.64
CA ALA A 118 22.17 1.79 -8.87
C ALA A 118 22.58 3.19 -9.37
N THR A 119 21.65 4.16 -9.35
CA THR A 119 21.96 5.56 -9.69
C THR A 119 23.00 6.12 -8.72
N SER A 120 22.82 5.92 -7.40
CA SER A 120 23.76 6.42 -6.39
C SER A 120 25.18 5.85 -6.51
N ILE A 121 25.29 4.55 -6.85
CA ILE A 121 26.57 3.89 -7.10
C ILE A 121 27.22 4.46 -8.35
N THR A 122 26.43 4.65 -9.41
CA THR A 122 26.94 5.18 -10.68
C THR A 122 27.44 6.62 -10.51
N ASP A 123 26.70 7.47 -9.81
CA ASP A 123 27.10 8.85 -9.55
C ASP A 123 28.38 8.91 -8.71
N ARG A 124 28.46 8.10 -7.64
CA ARG A 124 29.66 8.02 -6.81
C ARG A 124 30.87 7.48 -7.58
N ALA A 125 30.67 6.48 -8.45
CA ALA A 125 31.72 5.95 -9.31
C ALA A 125 32.21 7.00 -10.31
N ARG A 126 31.31 7.79 -10.91
CA ARG A 126 31.69 8.90 -11.80
C ARG A 126 32.55 9.91 -11.05
N ASP A 127 32.09 10.37 -9.89
CA ASP A 127 32.83 11.35 -9.09
C ASP A 127 34.22 10.84 -8.70
N GLU A 128 34.33 9.58 -8.29
CA GLU A 128 35.61 8.96 -7.96
C GLU A 128 36.54 8.85 -9.17
N VAL A 129 36.03 8.41 -10.33
CA VAL A 129 36.81 8.33 -11.58
C VAL A 129 37.33 9.70 -11.99
N PHE A 130 36.49 10.75 -11.91
CA PHE A 130 36.92 12.11 -12.21
C PHE A 130 37.94 12.64 -11.20
N ALA A 131 37.79 12.29 -9.91
CA ALA A 131 38.74 12.66 -8.87
C ALA A 131 40.11 11.99 -9.10
N VAL A 132 40.14 10.69 -9.40
CA VAL A 132 41.37 9.96 -9.73
C VAL A 132 41.99 10.51 -11.01
N ALA A 133 41.22 10.72 -12.08
CA ALA A 133 41.73 11.28 -13.33
C ALA A 133 42.37 12.66 -13.12
N ARG A 134 41.69 13.53 -12.37
CA ARG A 134 42.21 14.87 -12.02
C ARG A 134 43.50 14.76 -11.20
N LYS A 135 43.55 13.87 -10.21
CA LYS A 135 44.74 13.67 -9.39
C LYS A 135 45.92 13.14 -10.21
N THR A 136 45.70 12.10 -11.01
CA THR A 136 46.74 11.52 -11.87
C THR A 136 47.26 12.51 -12.89
N LEU A 137 46.39 13.32 -13.50
CA LEU A 137 46.80 14.35 -14.47
C LEU A 137 47.56 15.50 -13.81
N ASN A 138 47.24 15.81 -12.55
CA ASN A 138 48.01 16.77 -11.75
C ASN A 138 49.38 16.20 -11.37
N ASP A 139 49.44 14.92 -10.96
CA ASP A 139 50.70 14.25 -10.61
C ASP A 139 51.62 14.06 -11.83
N LEU A 140 51.06 13.98 -13.05
CA LEU A 140 51.78 13.82 -14.31
C LEU A 140 52.07 15.16 -15.02
N ALA A 141 51.65 16.29 -14.46
CA ALA A 141 51.96 17.62 -14.98
C ALA A 141 53.44 17.98 -14.70
N ASP A 142 54.33 17.35 -15.46
CA ASP A 142 55.75 17.71 -15.51
C ASP A 142 56.03 18.81 -16.55
N VAL A 143 57.24 19.35 -16.55
CA VAL A 143 57.69 20.43 -17.45
C VAL A 143 57.46 20.10 -18.94
N ARG A 144 57.47 18.81 -19.33
CA ARG A 144 57.25 18.41 -20.72
C ARG A 144 55.77 18.49 -21.11
N LEU A 145 54.86 18.23 -20.17
CA LEU A 145 53.44 18.47 -20.38
C LEU A 145 53.16 19.97 -20.42
N GLU A 146 53.76 20.75 -19.52
CA GLU A 146 53.66 22.22 -19.47
C GLU A 146 54.00 22.88 -20.82
N ASP A 147 55.08 22.44 -21.48
CA ASP A 147 55.46 22.87 -22.83
C ASP A 147 54.35 22.60 -23.86
N ARG A 148 53.76 21.39 -23.84
CA ARG A 148 52.68 21.01 -24.77
C ARG A 148 51.38 21.76 -24.50
N ILE A 149 51.13 22.11 -23.25
CA ILE A 149 49.98 22.95 -22.85
C ILE A 149 50.15 24.35 -23.44
N CYS A 150 51.36 24.92 -23.36
CA CYS A 150 51.67 26.21 -23.98
C CYS A 150 51.50 26.18 -25.51
N ASP A 151 52.06 25.16 -26.19
CA ASP A 151 51.89 24.98 -27.64
C ASP A 151 50.40 24.95 -28.04
N THR A 152 49.61 24.16 -27.31
CA THR A 152 48.17 23.99 -27.60
C THR A 152 47.38 25.27 -27.34
N PHE A 153 47.75 26.04 -26.30
CA PHE A 153 47.15 27.33 -26.01
C PHE A 153 47.46 28.36 -27.11
N VAL A 154 48.70 28.42 -27.59
CA VAL A 154 49.11 29.27 -28.72
C VAL A 154 48.31 28.94 -29.98
N HIS A 155 48.16 27.65 -30.32
CA HIS A 155 47.33 27.23 -31.44
C HIS A 155 45.86 27.64 -31.27
N ARG A 156 45.34 27.60 -30.03
CA ARG A 156 43.98 28.02 -29.72
C ARG A 156 43.79 29.54 -29.84
N ILE A 157 44.79 30.33 -29.48
CA ILE A 157 44.80 31.78 -29.74
C ILE A 157 44.68 32.03 -31.24
N GLN A 158 45.53 31.40 -32.05
CA GLN A 158 45.54 31.57 -33.50
C GLN A 158 44.19 31.19 -34.14
N ALA A 159 43.63 30.03 -33.77
CA ALA A 159 42.33 29.59 -34.27
C ALA A 159 41.16 30.51 -33.85
N SER A 160 41.30 31.26 -32.75
CA SER A 160 40.29 32.23 -32.32
C SER A 160 40.31 33.53 -33.13
N GLY A 161 41.42 33.84 -33.81
CA GLY A 161 41.53 34.97 -34.73
C GLY A 161 40.81 34.78 -36.06
N ASP A 162 40.57 33.53 -36.47
CA ASP A 162 39.80 33.20 -37.67
C ASP A 162 38.33 33.67 -37.60
N GLN A 163 37.87 34.09 -36.41
CA GLN A 163 36.59 34.73 -36.16
C GLN A 163 36.78 36.21 -35.76
N PRO A 164 37.06 37.10 -36.72
CA PRO A 164 37.48 38.48 -36.45
C PRO A 164 36.43 39.30 -35.69
N ASP A 165 35.15 38.94 -35.75
CA ASP A 165 34.03 39.63 -35.09
C ASP A 165 33.64 39.05 -33.71
N SER A 166 34.46 38.14 -33.16
CA SER A 166 34.16 37.59 -31.83
C SER A 166 34.19 38.66 -30.73
N ALA A 167 33.41 38.44 -29.67
CA ALA A 167 33.42 39.30 -28.50
C ALA A 167 34.84 39.40 -27.88
N LEU A 168 35.62 38.32 -27.96
CA LEU A 168 36.99 38.23 -27.49
C LEU A 168 37.95 39.10 -28.32
N SER A 169 37.88 39.04 -29.65
CA SER A 169 38.75 39.86 -30.52
C SER A 169 38.49 41.36 -30.35
N THR A 170 37.23 41.74 -30.14
CA THR A 170 36.82 43.11 -29.85
C THR A 170 37.33 43.56 -28.47
N ALA A 171 37.22 42.70 -27.46
CA ALA A 171 37.72 42.99 -26.12
C ALA A 171 39.25 43.12 -26.06
N ILE A 172 39.99 42.29 -26.80
CA ILE A 172 41.46 42.32 -26.87
C ILE A 172 41.97 43.56 -27.62
N ARG A 173 41.28 44.01 -28.67
CA ARG A 173 41.67 45.22 -29.42
C ARG A 173 41.24 46.52 -28.74
N GLY A 174 40.18 46.49 -27.95
CA GLY A 174 39.61 47.66 -27.28
C GLY A 174 40.15 47.92 -25.87
N THR A 175 41.01 47.04 -25.32
CA THR A 175 41.57 47.20 -23.99
C THR A 175 42.83 48.05 -24.00
N SER A 176 42.89 49.04 -23.10
CA SER A 176 44.12 49.78 -22.78
C SER A 176 44.79 49.26 -21.49
N GLU A 177 44.17 48.31 -20.80
CA GLU A 177 44.70 47.68 -19.59
C GLU A 177 45.57 46.46 -19.94
N PRO A 178 46.62 46.17 -19.13
CA PRO A 178 47.41 44.97 -19.30
C PRO A 178 46.54 43.72 -19.22
N ILE A 179 46.70 42.81 -20.18
CA ILE A 179 45.92 41.58 -20.26
C ILE A 179 46.57 40.53 -19.34
N PRO A 180 45.89 40.07 -18.28
CA PRO A 180 46.40 39.01 -17.42
C PRO A 180 46.35 37.67 -18.14
N VAL A 181 47.49 37.00 -18.22
CA VAL A 181 47.66 35.60 -18.60
C VAL A 181 47.99 34.82 -17.34
N ARG A 182 47.11 33.90 -16.96
CA ARG A 182 47.28 33.06 -15.77
C ARG A 182 47.63 31.65 -16.17
N SER A 183 48.72 31.13 -15.61
CA SER A 183 49.17 29.76 -15.84
C SER A 183 49.18 28.96 -14.53
N ALA A 184 48.90 27.66 -14.62
CA ALA A 184 49.05 26.73 -13.50
C ALA A 184 50.50 26.58 -13.00
N PHE A 185 51.47 26.91 -13.87
CA PHE A 185 52.91 26.74 -13.69
C PHE A 185 53.67 28.00 -14.13
N ASP A 186 54.91 28.14 -13.69
CA ASP A 186 55.77 29.26 -14.09
C ASP A 186 56.17 29.10 -15.56
N LEU A 187 55.73 30.04 -16.40
CA LEU A 187 56.03 30.02 -17.82
C LEU A 187 57.47 30.45 -18.08
N SER A 188 58.15 29.74 -18.98
CA SER A 188 59.52 30.07 -19.37
C SER A 188 59.56 31.38 -20.20
N PRO A 189 60.72 32.06 -20.30
CA PRO A 189 60.86 33.24 -21.15
C PRO A 189 60.51 32.98 -22.62
N GLU A 190 60.77 31.77 -23.13
CA GLU A 190 60.41 31.36 -24.48
C GLU A 190 58.89 31.24 -24.64
N GLN A 191 58.20 30.67 -23.65
CA GLN A 191 56.74 30.55 -23.63
C GLN A 191 56.06 31.93 -23.52
N HIS A 192 56.59 32.83 -22.70
CA HIS A 192 56.14 34.23 -22.65
C HIS A 192 56.23 34.91 -24.03
N ALA A 193 57.34 34.71 -24.75
CA ALA A 193 57.55 35.26 -26.08
C ALA A 193 56.58 34.63 -27.12
N ALA A 194 56.37 33.31 -27.06
CA ALA A 194 55.45 32.60 -27.94
C ALA A 194 54.00 33.07 -27.78
N ILE A 195 53.50 33.19 -26.55
CA ILE A 195 52.14 33.68 -26.27
C ILE A 195 51.99 35.14 -26.71
N ARG A 196 53.00 35.98 -26.47
CA ARG A 196 53.00 37.39 -26.89
C ARG A 196 52.97 37.51 -28.42
N SER A 197 53.80 36.75 -29.13
CA SER A 197 53.82 36.73 -30.60
C SER A 197 52.48 36.28 -31.14
N ALA A 198 51.93 35.18 -30.61
CA ALA A 198 50.64 34.65 -31.06
C ALA A 198 49.51 35.67 -30.89
N LEU A 199 49.49 36.42 -29.78
CA LEU A 199 48.48 37.45 -29.55
C LEU A 199 48.64 38.64 -30.52
N HIS A 200 49.88 39.08 -30.74
CA HIS A 200 50.19 40.16 -31.69
C HIS A 200 49.80 39.76 -33.12
N ASP A 201 50.22 38.59 -33.57
CA ASP A 201 49.96 38.09 -34.93
C ASP A 201 48.45 37.89 -35.18
N THR A 202 47.71 37.44 -34.17
CA THR A 202 46.28 37.10 -34.30
C THR A 202 45.37 38.32 -34.20
N PHE A 203 45.67 39.27 -33.30
CA PHE A 203 44.78 40.40 -33.01
C PHE A 203 45.34 41.76 -33.41
N SER A 204 46.58 41.82 -33.91
CA SER A 204 47.28 43.05 -34.29
C SER A 204 47.29 44.08 -33.16
N THR A 205 47.56 43.61 -31.94
CA THR A 205 47.59 44.43 -30.73
C THR A 205 48.97 44.40 -30.10
N ASP A 206 49.41 45.55 -29.56
CA ASP A 206 50.62 45.66 -28.74
C ASP A 206 50.28 45.71 -27.24
N ALA A 207 49.11 45.17 -26.86
CA ALA A 207 48.65 45.13 -25.48
C ALA A 207 49.72 44.53 -24.55
N GLU A 208 49.97 45.20 -23.43
CA GLU A 208 50.88 44.70 -22.42
C GLU A 208 50.30 43.41 -21.80
N LEU A 209 51.09 42.33 -21.78
CA LEU A 209 50.71 41.08 -21.12
C LEU A 209 51.34 41.01 -19.74
N THR A 210 50.52 40.70 -18.74
CA THR A 210 50.94 40.40 -17.37
C THR A 210 50.82 38.90 -17.14
N PHE A 211 51.93 38.24 -16.83
CA PHE A 211 51.93 36.81 -16.54
C PHE A 211 51.84 36.57 -15.04
N GLU A 212 50.83 35.80 -14.61
CA GLU A 212 50.59 35.46 -13.21
C GLU A 212 50.53 33.93 -13.05
N THR A 213 51.22 33.42 -12.04
CA THR A 213 51.10 32.00 -11.68
C THR A 213 49.91 31.82 -10.75
N ALA A 214 48.93 31.02 -11.19
CA ALA A 214 47.71 30.70 -10.47
C ALA A 214 47.60 29.18 -10.29
N PRO A 215 48.20 28.61 -9.21
CA PRO A 215 48.22 27.16 -8.95
C PRO A 215 46.85 26.49 -8.76
N ARG A 216 45.76 27.29 -8.73
CA ARG A 216 44.38 26.79 -8.69
C ARG A 216 43.90 26.30 -10.05
N LEU A 217 44.55 26.70 -11.14
CA LEU A 217 44.37 26.12 -12.46
C LEU A 217 45.05 24.75 -12.47
N ILE A 218 44.36 23.70 -12.91
CA ILE A 218 44.95 22.37 -13.03
C ILE A 218 45.43 22.22 -14.47
N ALA A 219 46.75 22.25 -14.66
CA ALA A 219 47.43 22.02 -15.93
C ALA A 219 46.77 22.80 -17.10
N GLY A 220 46.88 24.14 -17.06
CA GLY A 220 46.25 25.00 -18.05
C GLY A 220 46.70 26.46 -18.00
N ILE A 221 46.35 27.19 -19.05
CA ILE A 221 46.61 28.62 -19.26
C ILE A 221 45.30 29.31 -19.61
N GLU A 222 45.04 30.46 -18.99
CA GLU A 222 43.89 31.31 -19.30
C GLU A 222 44.32 32.75 -19.58
N LEU A 223 43.61 33.40 -20.50
CA LEU A 223 43.72 34.80 -20.83
C LEU A 223 42.33 35.44 -20.66
N THR A 224 42.26 36.57 -19.98
CA THR A 224 41.00 37.31 -19.78
C THR A 224 41.16 38.75 -20.23
N ALA A 225 40.31 39.20 -21.15
CA ALA A 225 40.29 40.58 -21.64
C ALA A 225 38.84 41.08 -21.76
N GLY A 226 38.52 42.26 -21.22
CA GLY A 226 37.20 42.89 -21.35
C GLY A 226 36.01 42.00 -20.95
N GLY A 227 36.18 41.14 -19.94
CA GLY A 227 35.16 40.18 -19.49
C GLY A 227 35.03 38.92 -20.35
N GLN A 228 35.83 38.77 -21.39
CA GLN A 228 35.91 37.57 -22.23
C GLN A 228 37.10 36.72 -21.80
N LYS A 229 36.90 35.40 -21.72
CA LYS A 229 37.90 34.43 -21.27
C LYS A 229 38.25 33.45 -22.39
N LEU A 230 39.54 33.34 -22.70
CA LEU A 230 40.09 32.26 -23.50
C LEU A 230 40.93 31.38 -22.59
N ALA A 231 40.51 30.13 -22.39
CA ALA A 231 41.26 29.20 -21.57
C ALA A 231 41.45 27.86 -22.26
N TRP A 232 42.57 27.23 -21.96
CA TRP A 232 42.80 25.83 -22.20
C TRP A 232 43.31 25.24 -20.89
N SER A 233 42.53 24.34 -20.29
CA SER A 233 42.95 23.60 -19.11
C SER A 233 42.39 22.18 -19.12
N ILE A 234 43.15 21.23 -18.58
CA ILE A 234 42.69 19.85 -18.42
C ILE A 234 41.44 19.81 -17.52
N SER A 235 41.36 20.69 -16.52
CA SER A 235 40.18 20.86 -15.67
C SER A 235 38.91 21.21 -16.44
N ASP A 236 38.98 22.09 -17.44
CA ASP A 236 37.82 22.49 -18.24
C ASP A 236 37.35 21.33 -19.13
N TYR A 237 38.28 20.57 -19.71
CA TYR A 237 37.93 19.35 -20.46
C TYR A 237 37.30 18.28 -19.58
N LEU A 238 37.85 18.02 -18.39
CA LEU A 238 37.25 17.08 -17.43
C LEU A 238 35.87 17.56 -16.96
N SER A 239 35.67 18.87 -16.81
CA SER A 239 34.39 19.44 -16.40
C SER A 239 33.34 19.35 -17.52
N SER A 240 33.74 19.61 -18.77
CA SER A 240 32.88 19.43 -19.95
C SER A 240 32.55 17.95 -20.18
N LEU A 241 33.50 17.04 -19.99
CA LEU A 241 33.26 15.60 -20.04
C LEU A 241 32.31 15.16 -18.91
N LYS A 242 32.50 15.66 -17.67
CA LYS A 242 31.58 15.40 -16.56
C LYS A 242 30.16 15.89 -16.88
N ALA A 243 30.01 17.06 -17.49
CA ALA A 243 28.72 17.60 -17.91
C ALA A 243 28.06 16.73 -18.98
N SER A 244 28.76 16.38 -20.07
CA SER A 244 28.21 15.55 -21.16
C SER A 244 27.85 14.13 -20.71
N VAL A 245 28.67 13.53 -19.85
CA VAL A 245 28.36 12.24 -19.20
C VAL A 245 27.12 12.40 -18.32
N GLY A 246 27.04 13.46 -17.49
CA GLY A 246 25.87 13.75 -16.68
C GLY A 246 24.58 13.89 -17.50
N GLU A 247 24.62 14.58 -18.64
CA GLU A 247 23.49 14.74 -19.56
C GLU A 247 23.04 13.42 -20.19
N THR A 248 24.00 12.61 -20.65
CA THR A 248 23.70 11.31 -21.28
C THR A 248 23.01 10.35 -20.31
N PHE A 249 23.44 10.34 -19.05
CA PHE A 249 22.82 9.51 -18.03
C PHE A 249 21.50 10.08 -17.51
N SER A 250 21.38 11.41 -17.38
CA SER A 250 20.10 12.06 -17.04
C SER A 250 19.03 11.81 -18.11
N ALA A 251 19.40 11.84 -19.39
CA ALA A 251 18.51 11.53 -20.50
C ALA A 251 18.05 10.06 -20.49
N ARG A 252 18.93 9.14 -20.07
CA ARG A 252 18.60 7.72 -19.94
C ARG A 252 17.69 7.44 -18.74
N ASP A 253 17.94 8.09 -17.62
CA ASP A 253 17.10 8.00 -16.42
C ASP A 253 15.70 8.58 -16.67
N ALA A 254 15.61 9.71 -17.39
CA ALA A 254 14.34 10.29 -17.82
C ALA A 254 13.59 9.41 -18.83
N SER A 255 14.30 8.72 -19.74
CA SER A 255 13.70 7.79 -20.70
C SER A 255 13.25 6.47 -20.06
N GLN A 256 13.84 6.05 -18.93
CA GLN A 256 13.42 4.88 -18.15
C GLN A 256 12.28 5.20 -17.16
N ALA A 257 12.10 6.47 -16.80
CA ALA A 257 10.99 6.96 -15.97
C ALA A 257 9.67 7.21 -16.74
N GLY A 258 9.45 6.53 -17.88
CA GLY A 258 8.21 6.61 -18.67
C GLY A 258 6.94 6.23 -17.89
N PRO A 259 5.76 6.69 -18.37
CA PRO A 259 4.76 7.40 -17.59
C PRO A 259 4.18 6.56 -16.45
N THR A 260 4.34 7.04 -15.21
CA THR A 260 3.55 6.58 -14.08
C THR A 260 2.09 6.95 -14.29
N ALA A 261 1.29 5.95 -14.70
CA ALA A 261 -0.10 5.73 -14.32
C ALA A 261 -0.90 6.95 -13.81
N ASP A 262 -1.32 7.83 -14.73
CA ASP A 262 -2.43 8.77 -14.50
C ASP A 262 -3.52 8.66 -15.60
N ALA A 263 -3.45 7.62 -16.44
CA ALA A 263 -4.43 7.39 -17.50
C ALA A 263 -5.67 6.60 -17.06
N ASP A 264 -5.71 6.09 -15.82
CA ASP A 264 -6.78 5.17 -15.37
C ASP A 264 -7.80 5.78 -14.40
N ARG A 265 -7.79 7.11 -14.22
CA ARG A 265 -8.74 7.80 -13.31
C ARG A 265 -9.80 8.66 -14.01
N THR A 266 -9.82 8.72 -15.34
CA THR A 266 -10.77 9.60 -16.06
C THR A 266 -11.93 8.87 -16.74
N GLN A 267 -12.00 7.53 -16.72
CA GLN A 267 -13.13 6.80 -17.34
C GLN A 267 -14.30 6.43 -16.39
N GLU A 268 -14.19 6.63 -15.07
CA GLU A 268 -15.27 6.28 -14.13
C GLU A 268 -16.14 7.47 -13.66
N LYS A 269 -16.23 8.56 -14.46
CA LYS A 269 -17.12 9.70 -14.17
C LYS A 269 -18.09 10.09 -15.29
N VAL A 270 -18.22 9.28 -16.34
CA VAL A 270 -19.23 9.48 -17.40
C VAL A 270 -20.05 8.21 -17.56
N SER A 271 -20.74 7.80 -16.50
CA SER A 271 -21.93 6.92 -16.55
C SER A 271 -22.47 6.72 -15.13
N ALA A 272 -23.06 7.77 -14.57
CA ALA A 272 -24.05 7.69 -13.49
C ALA A 272 -24.98 8.89 -13.60
#